data_AF-A0A2N5YSV8-F1
#
_entry.id   AF-A0A2N5YSV8-F1
#
_cell.length_a   1.000
_cell.length_b   1.000
_cell.length_c   1.000
_cell.angle_alpha   90.00
_cell.angle_beta   90.00
_cell.angle_gamma   90.00
#
_symmetry.space_group_name_H-M   'P 1'
#
loop_
_entity.id
_entity.type
_entity.pdbx_description
1 polymer ?
#
loop_
_entity_poly.entity_id
_entity_poly.type
_entity_poly.pdbx_seq_one_letter_code
_entity_poly.pdbx_strand_id
1 'polypeptide(L)'
;MKINRYLFLLPVILMFFINVNAQTVSSSDLQFAQEKLNERGEVFFSFKCNDKNLLSQLTRIVSIDKLDNTRIYAYANSDEFEQFLSYQIPFTPVYDYYNTPKALTMATDAGQMVNWDRYPTHAVYEEIMQNFVTNYPTLCQLDTIGYSVNGWPILNLTISDNIGTDED
;
A
#
# COMPACT_ATOMS: atom_id res chain seq x y z
N MET A 1 7.20 -42.51 -61.80
CA MET A 1 6.90 -41.99 -60.46
C MET A 1 7.29 -40.51 -60.43
N LYS A 2 6.34 -39.58 -60.63
CA LYS A 2 6.60 -38.13 -60.64
C LYS A 2 6.48 -37.62 -59.20
N ILE A 3 7.60 -37.18 -58.61
CA ILE A 3 7.61 -36.57 -57.28
C ILE A 3 6.97 -35.18 -57.41
N ASN A 4 5.85 -34.96 -56.72
CA ASN A 4 5.13 -33.69 -56.74
C ASN A 4 5.98 -32.59 -56.07
N ARG A 5 6.31 -31.53 -56.84
CA ARG A 5 7.07 -30.36 -56.39
C ARG A 5 6.42 -29.57 -55.24
N TYR A 6 5.17 -29.88 -54.89
CA TYR A 6 4.44 -29.30 -53.77
C TYR A 6 4.76 -29.93 -52.41
N LEU A 7 5.47 -31.07 -52.38
CA LEU A 7 5.81 -31.77 -51.12
C LEU A 7 6.84 -31.00 -50.27
N PHE A 8 7.60 -30.08 -50.87
CA PHE A 8 8.56 -29.21 -50.16
C PHE A 8 7.99 -27.84 -49.77
N LEU A 9 6.72 -27.53 -50.10
CA LEU A 9 6.06 -26.27 -49.70
C LEU A 9 5.29 -26.39 -48.38
N LEU A 10 5.13 -27.60 -47.85
CA LEU A 10 4.38 -27.87 -46.62
C LEU A 10 5.04 -27.44 -45.29
N PRO A 11 6.38 -27.32 -45.13
CA PRO A 11 6.95 -26.91 -43.85
C PRO A 11 7.04 -25.38 -43.69
N VAL A 12 6.84 -24.59 -44.75
CA VAL A 12 6.98 -23.12 -44.69
C VAL A 12 5.70 -22.44 -44.19
N ILE A 13 4.53 -23.08 -44.33
CA ILE A 13 3.24 -22.52 -43.88
C ILE A 13 2.98 -22.76 -42.38
N LEU A 14 3.72 -23.67 -41.72
CA LEU A 14 3.54 -23.95 -40.29
C LEU A 14 4.27 -22.96 -39.35
N MET A 15 5.10 -22.05 -39.89
CA MET A 15 5.89 -21.10 -39.08
C MET A 15 5.19 -19.74 -38.83
N PHE A 16 3.96 -19.53 -39.30
CA PHE A 16 3.33 -18.20 -39.31
C PHE A 16 2.26 -17.93 -38.23
N PHE A 17 2.05 -18.83 -37.26
CA PHE A 17 0.99 -18.67 -36.25
C PHE A 17 1.45 -18.75 -34.79
N ILE A 18 2.48 -17.97 -34.42
CA ILE A 18 2.73 -17.69 -33.01
C ILE A 18 3.01 -16.19 -32.80
N ASN A 19 2.03 -15.35 -33.16
CA ASN A 19 1.96 -13.99 -32.60
C ASN A 19 1.26 -14.07 -31.25
N VAL A 20 1.96 -14.56 -30.23
CA VAL A 20 1.51 -14.44 -28.84
C VAL A 20 1.81 -13.02 -28.40
N ASN A 21 0.81 -12.14 -28.43
CA ASN A 21 0.86 -10.86 -27.72
C ASN A 21 0.72 -11.13 -26.22
N ALA A 22 1.79 -11.60 -25.59
CA ALA A 22 1.91 -11.56 -24.14
C ALA A 22 2.32 -10.13 -23.78
N GLN A 23 1.44 -9.39 -23.10
CA GLN A 23 1.84 -8.17 -22.40
C GLN A 23 2.65 -8.62 -21.19
N THR A 24 3.95 -8.84 -21.37
CA THR A 24 4.84 -9.24 -20.28
C THR A 24 5.09 -8.05 -19.37
N VAL A 25 4.92 -8.24 -18.06
CA VAL A 25 5.45 -7.33 -17.04
C VAL A 25 6.94 -7.13 -17.30
N SER A 26 7.41 -5.88 -17.28
CA SER A 26 8.84 -5.60 -17.44
C SER A 26 9.62 -6.24 -16.29
N SER A 27 10.71 -6.96 -16.58
CA SER A 27 11.57 -7.53 -15.53
C SER A 27 12.09 -6.47 -14.55
N SER A 28 12.26 -5.23 -15.02
CA SER A 28 12.63 -4.08 -14.16
C SER A 28 11.54 -3.69 -13.18
N ASP A 29 10.27 -3.72 -13.61
CA ASP A 29 9.12 -3.33 -12.79
C ASP A 29 8.91 -4.34 -11.66
N LEU A 30 9.06 -5.63 -11.98
CA LEU A 30 8.98 -6.70 -10.98
C LEU A 30 10.13 -6.62 -9.97
N GLN A 31 11.36 -6.39 -10.44
CA GLN A 31 12.51 -6.24 -9.56
C GLN A 31 12.34 -5.04 -8.61
N PHE A 32 11.90 -3.89 -9.13
CA PHE A 32 11.65 -2.69 -8.32
C PHE A 32 10.53 -2.92 -7.30
N ALA A 33 9.43 -3.57 -7.71
CA ALA A 33 8.35 -3.91 -6.79
C ALA A 33 8.84 -4.80 -5.64
N GLN A 34 9.66 -5.81 -5.94
CA GLN A 34 10.23 -6.68 -4.92
C GLN A 34 11.18 -5.95 -3.97
N GLU A 35 11.97 -5.00 -4.48
CA GLU A 35 12.81 -4.14 -3.65
C GLU A 35 11.96 -3.34 -2.66
N LYS A 36 10.87 -2.70 -3.12
CA LYS A 36 10.00 -1.90 -2.24
C LYS A 36 9.21 -2.74 -1.25
N LEU A 37 8.79 -3.95 -1.63
CA LEU A 37 8.20 -4.92 -0.70
C LEU A 37 9.19 -5.27 0.42
N ASN A 38 10.45 -5.51 0.10
CA ASN A 38 11.47 -5.83 1.11
C ASN A 38 11.82 -4.63 2.00
N GLU A 39 11.89 -3.42 1.44
CA GLU A 39 12.25 -2.20 2.16
C GLU A 39 11.12 -1.68 3.05
N ARG A 40 9.87 -1.73 2.56
CA ARG A 40 8.72 -1.05 3.17
C ARG A 40 7.62 -1.99 3.66
N GLY A 41 7.63 -3.26 3.25
CA GLY A 41 6.55 -4.21 3.49
C GLY A 41 5.37 -4.09 2.51
N GLU A 42 5.43 -3.14 1.58
CA GLU A 42 4.34 -2.83 0.65
C GLU A 42 4.87 -2.28 -0.69
N VAL A 43 4.12 -2.51 -1.76
CA VAL A 43 4.31 -1.88 -3.07
C VAL A 43 3.06 -1.13 -3.52
N PHE A 44 3.28 0.03 -4.12
CA PHE A 44 2.32 0.94 -4.71
C PHE A 44 2.53 0.94 -6.22
N PHE A 45 1.53 0.45 -6.92
CA PHE A 45 1.59 0.20 -8.34
C PHE A 45 0.26 0.55 -8.99
N SER A 46 0.28 0.57 -10.32
CA SER A 46 -0.90 0.81 -11.12
C SER A 46 -1.05 -0.21 -12.23
N PHE A 47 -2.30 -0.53 -12.55
CA PHE A 47 -2.66 -1.50 -13.58
C PHE A 47 -3.93 -1.06 -14.32
N LYS A 48 -4.24 -1.73 -15.42
CA LYS A 48 -5.49 -1.52 -16.17
C LYS A 48 -6.38 -2.74 -16.02
N CYS A 49 -7.66 -2.52 -15.75
CA CYS A 49 -8.66 -3.58 -15.70
C CYS A 49 -9.98 -3.04 -16.27
N ASN A 50 -10.40 -3.56 -17.43
CA ASN A 50 -11.65 -3.15 -18.07
C ASN A 50 -12.82 -4.07 -17.69
N ASP A 51 -12.55 -5.24 -17.12
CA ASP A 51 -13.55 -6.19 -16.66
C ASP A 51 -13.96 -5.86 -15.22
N LYS A 52 -15.23 -5.46 -15.04
CA LYS A 52 -15.79 -5.11 -13.74
C LYS A 52 -15.85 -6.28 -12.76
N ASN A 53 -16.05 -7.51 -13.25
CA ASN A 53 -16.09 -8.69 -12.39
C ASN A 53 -14.68 -9.01 -11.87
N LEU A 54 -13.69 -8.93 -12.75
CA LEU A 54 -12.28 -9.06 -12.36
C LEU A 54 -11.89 -7.96 -11.38
N LEU A 55 -12.25 -6.71 -11.65
CA LEU A 55 -11.98 -5.59 -10.73
C LEU A 55 -12.59 -5.84 -9.34
N SER A 56 -13.83 -6.33 -9.28
CA SER A 56 -14.49 -6.66 -8.00
C SER A 56 -13.81 -7.81 -7.24
N GLN A 57 -13.07 -8.68 -7.93
CA GLN A 57 -12.24 -9.70 -7.27
C GLN A 57 -10.95 -9.05 -6.75
N LEU A 58 -10.29 -8.25 -7.59
CA LEU A 58 -9.04 -7.58 -7.23
C LEU A 58 -9.19 -6.64 -6.03
N THR A 59 -10.35 -5.99 -5.86
CA THR A 59 -10.61 -5.13 -4.67
C THR A 59 -10.63 -5.89 -3.34
N ARG A 60 -10.67 -7.23 -3.38
CA ARG A 60 -10.59 -8.09 -2.19
C ARG A 60 -9.17 -8.62 -1.93
N ILE A 61 -8.25 -8.36 -2.86
CA ILE A 61 -6.88 -8.88 -2.85
C ILE A 61 -5.89 -7.76 -2.59
N VAL A 62 -6.08 -6.62 -3.26
CA VAL A 62 -5.20 -5.45 -3.12
C VAL A 62 -6.01 -4.25 -2.63
N SER A 63 -5.34 -3.36 -1.90
CA SER A 63 -5.96 -2.14 -1.37
C SER A 63 -6.00 -1.07 -2.44
N ILE A 64 -7.20 -0.81 -2.99
CA ILE A 64 -7.39 0.20 -4.04
C ILE A 64 -7.29 1.61 -3.45
N ASP A 65 -6.32 2.38 -3.92
CA ASP A 65 -6.09 3.79 -3.54
C ASP A 65 -6.99 4.72 -4.35
N LYS A 66 -6.88 4.66 -5.68
CA LYS A 66 -7.66 5.53 -6.58
C LYS A 66 -7.80 4.96 -7.98
N LEU A 67 -8.75 5.53 -8.72
CA LEU A 67 -8.90 5.39 -10.15
C LEU A 67 -8.59 6.74 -10.81
N ASP A 68 -7.63 6.77 -11.73
CA ASP A 68 -7.34 7.94 -12.54
C ASP A 68 -7.37 7.59 -14.03
N ASN A 69 -8.27 8.24 -14.76
CA ASN A 69 -8.59 7.99 -16.17
C ASN A 69 -8.92 6.52 -16.47
N THR A 70 -7.89 5.71 -16.72
CA THR A 70 -7.96 4.28 -17.11
C THR A 70 -7.08 3.37 -16.25
N ARG A 71 -6.35 3.94 -15.27
CA ARG A 71 -5.46 3.17 -14.40
C ARG A 71 -5.99 3.15 -12.98
N ILE A 72 -5.92 1.97 -12.40
CA ILE A 72 -6.25 1.70 -11.01
C ILE A 72 -4.93 1.67 -10.25
N TYR A 73 -4.89 2.37 -9.12
CA TYR A 73 -3.74 2.47 -8.23
C TYR A 73 -4.05 1.66 -6.98
N ALA A 74 -3.10 0.85 -6.55
CA ALA A 74 -3.29 -0.01 -5.41
C ALA A 74 -2.00 -0.20 -4.61
N TYR A 75 -2.18 -0.43 -3.32
CA TYR A 75 -1.15 -0.96 -2.43
C TYR A 75 -1.35 -2.46 -2.27
N ALA A 76 -0.25 -3.18 -2.15
CA ALA A 76 -0.24 -4.59 -1.78
C ALA A 76 0.97 -4.89 -0.89
N ASN A 77 0.78 -5.69 0.16
CA ASN A 77 1.88 -6.37 0.83
C ASN A 77 2.39 -7.55 -0.01
N SER A 78 3.39 -8.29 0.49
CA SER A 78 4.00 -9.41 -0.25
C SER A 78 2.99 -10.48 -0.67
N ASP A 79 2.12 -10.92 0.23
CA ASP A 79 1.15 -12.00 -0.04
C ASP A 79 0.05 -11.54 -1.00
N GLU A 80 -0.43 -10.30 -0.84
CA GLU A 80 -1.42 -9.67 -1.70
C GLU A 80 -0.86 -9.45 -3.12
N PHE A 81 0.41 -9.06 -3.22
CA PHE A 81 1.06 -8.82 -4.49
C PHE A 81 1.33 -10.12 -5.24
N GLU A 82 1.76 -11.18 -4.55
CA GLU A 82 1.90 -12.51 -5.14
C GLU A 82 0.55 -13.02 -5.69
N GLN A 83 -0.53 -12.84 -4.93
CA GLN A 83 -1.88 -13.16 -5.41
C GLN A 83 -2.26 -12.33 -6.64
N PHE A 84 -1.97 -11.02 -6.64
CA PHE A 84 -2.21 -10.16 -7.80
C PHE A 84 -1.47 -10.65 -9.05
N LEU A 85 -0.21 -11.08 -8.93
CA LEU A 85 0.60 -11.58 -10.05
C LEU A 85 0.01 -12.84 -10.69
N SER A 86 -0.73 -13.66 -9.94
CA SER A 86 -1.41 -14.85 -10.46
C SER A 86 -2.47 -14.54 -11.54
N TYR A 87 -3.02 -13.32 -11.54
CA TYR A 87 -3.96 -12.85 -12.56
C TYR A 87 -3.30 -12.44 -13.87
N GLN A 88 -1.97 -12.42 -13.92
CA GLN A 88 -1.18 -12.10 -15.12
C GLN A 88 -1.54 -10.72 -15.72
N ILE A 89 -1.93 -9.78 -14.85
CA ILE A 89 -2.27 -8.42 -15.25
C ILE A 89 -0.99 -7.57 -15.28
N PRO A 90 -0.67 -6.91 -16.41
CA PRO A 90 0.45 -5.99 -16.46
C PRO A 90 0.27 -4.84 -15.48
N PHE A 91 1.31 -4.55 -14.71
CA PHE A 91 1.35 -3.44 -13.77
C PHE A 91 2.59 -2.57 -14.01
N THR A 92 2.62 -1.41 -13.37
CA THR A 92 3.79 -0.53 -13.31
C THR A 92 3.88 0.06 -11.90
N PRO A 93 5.02 -0.02 -11.21
CA PRO A 93 5.25 0.73 -9.98
C PRO A 93 5.01 2.22 -10.20
N VAL A 94 4.50 2.91 -9.20
CA VAL A 94 4.33 4.37 -9.27
C VAL A 94 5.65 5.03 -8.87
N TYR A 95 6.64 5.02 -9.77
CA TYR A 95 8.02 5.44 -9.47
C TYR A 95 8.13 6.81 -8.77
N ASP A 96 7.37 7.80 -9.23
CA ASP A 96 7.40 9.15 -8.65
C ASP A 96 6.96 9.19 -7.18
N TYR A 97 6.09 8.27 -6.75
CA TYR A 97 5.70 8.14 -5.35
C TYR A 97 6.89 7.81 -4.45
N TYR A 98 7.83 7.00 -4.95
CA TYR A 98 8.99 6.52 -4.19
C TYR A 98 10.17 7.47 -4.25
N ASN A 99 10.32 8.17 -5.36
CA ASN A 99 11.49 9.01 -5.62
C ASN A 99 11.28 10.48 -5.20
N THR A 100 10.03 10.88 -4.92
CA THR A 100 9.73 12.24 -4.50
C THR A 100 9.76 12.34 -2.97
N PRO A 101 10.75 13.04 -2.38
CA PRO A 101 10.75 13.28 -0.94
C PRO A 101 9.52 14.13 -0.57
N LYS A 102 8.68 13.60 0.33
CA LYS A 102 7.64 14.41 0.97
C LYS A 102 8.33 15.26 2.04
N ALA A 103 8.19 16.58 1.95
CA ALA A 103 8.61 17.48 3.02
C ALA A 103 7.67 17.31 4.22
N LEU A 104 7.94 16.30 5.04
CA LEU A 104 7.27 16.07 6.31
C LEU A 104 8.15 16.63 7.43
N THR A 105 7.64 17.63 8.13
CA THR A 105 8.31 18.18 9.30
C THR A 105 7.78 17.49 10.55
N MET A 106 8.59 16.61 11.12
CA MET A 106 8.25 15.92 12.37
C MET A 106 8.65 16.79 13.57
N ALA A 107 7.85 16.75 14.63
CA ALA A 107 8.23 17.25 15.94
C ALA A 107 8.99 16.16 16.71
N THR A 108 10.14 16.52 17.27
CA THR A 108 10.99 15.62 18.08
C THR A 108 10.88 15.84 19.58
N ASP A 109 10.11 16.85 20.00
CA ASP A 109 9.75 17.14 21.38
C ASP A 109 8.37 17.84 21.42
N ALA A 110 7.66 17.76 22.54
CA ALA A 110 6.34 18.38 22.68
C ALA A 110 6.36 19.92 22.52
N GLY A 111 7.49 20.59 22.77
CA GLY A 111 7.63 22.03 22.60
C GLY A 111 7.54 22.48 21.13
N GLN A 112 7.95 21.62 20.19
CA GLN A 112 7.81 21.88 18.75
C GLN A 112 6.36 21.78 18.25
N MET A 113 5.44 21.29 19.07
CA MET A 113 4.03 21.12 18.70
C MET A 113 3.16 22.35 18.98
N VAL A 114 3.74 23.44 19.51
CA VAL A 114 3.01 24.67 19.89
C VAL A 114 2.19 25.27 18.74
N ASN A 115 2.73 25.26 17.52
CA ASN A 115 2.06 25.84 16.35
C ASN A 115 1.17 24.84 15.60
N TRP A 116 1.18 23.55 15.99
CA TRP A 116 0.46 22.47 15.31
C TRP A 116 0.73 22.36 13.80
N ASP A 117 1.91 22.82 13.35
CA ASP A 117 2.38 22.80 11.96
C ASP A 117 3.31 21.61 11.67
N ARG A 118 3.44 20.70 12.63
CA ARG A 118 4.29 19.51 12.58
C ARG A 118 3.51 18.27 12.96
N TYR A 119 3.95 17.14 12.44
CA TYR A 119 3.43 15.85 12.88
C TYR A 119 4.27 15.33 14.05
N PRO A 120 3.66 14.85 15.15
CA PRO A 120 4.42 14.27 16.24
C PRO A 120 4.99 12.91 15.83
N THR A 121 6.19 12.58 16.30
CA THR A 121 6.61 11.18 16.37
C THR A 121 5.76 10.43 17.39
N HIS A 122 5.76 9.09 17.36
CA HIS A 122 5.02 8.29 18.34
C HIS A 122 5.39 8.65 19.79
N ALA A 123 6.69 8.79 20.08
CA ALA A 123 7.18 9.17 21.40
C ALA A 123 6.70 10.56 21.83
N VAL A 124 6.68 11.53 20.91
CA VAL A 124 6.16 12.89 21.18
C VAL A 124 4.65 12.87 21.39
N TYR A 125 3.92 12.03 20.65
CA TYR A 125 2.50 11.84 20.89
C TYR A 125 2.23 11.27 22.29
N GLU A 126 2.95 10.23 22.71
CA GLU A 126 2.84 9.69 24.09
C GLU A 126 3.17 10.76 25.14
N GLU A 127 4.23 11.56 24.92
CA GLU A 127 4.60 12.67 25.80
C GLU A 127 3.45 13.69 25.94
N ILE A 128 2.82 14.09 24.83
CA ILE A 128 1.66 14.99 24.83
C ILE A 128 0.51 14.39 25.65
N MET A 129 0.20 13.11 25.46
CA MET A 129 -0.87 12.43 26.18
C MET A 129 -0.60 12.39 27.70
N GLN A 130 0.65 12.10 28.09
CA GLN A 130 1.06 12.11 29.50
C GLN A 130 1.05 13.52 30.10
N ASN A 131 1.36 14.55 29.31
CA ASN A 131 1.31 15.94 29.74
C ASN A 131 -0.12 16.39 30.08
N PHE A 132 -1.16 15.89 29.40
CA PHE A 132 -2.54 16.19 29.77
C PHE A 132 -2.89 15.72 31.18
N VAL A 133 -2.53 14.48 31.54
CA VAL A 133 -2.77 13.94 32.89
C VAL A 133 -1.93 14.65 33.94
N THR A 134 -0.67 14.96 33.61
CA THR A 134 0.24 15.66 34.53
C THR A 134 -0.25 17.05 34.87
N ASN A 135 -0.75 17.79 33.87
CA ASN A 135 -1.17 19.18 34.05
C ASN A 135 -2.62 19.32 34.55
N TYR A 136 -3.48 18.34 34.28
CA TYR A 136 -4.89 18.36 34.66
C TYR A 136 -5.33 17.03 35.32
N PRO A 137 -4.71 16.63 36.44
CA PRO A 137 -4.90 15.29 37.02
C PRO A 137 -6.32 15.03 37.55
N THR A 138 -7.11 16.07 37.80
CA THR A 138 -8.52 15.93 38.24
C THR A 138 -9.49 15.86 37.07
N LEU A 139 -9.04 16.17 35.85
CA LEU A 139 -9.88 16.21 34.65
C LEU A 139 -9.52 15.13 33.63
N CYS A 140 -8.29 14.61 33.69
CA CYS A 140 -7.74 13.73 32.67
C CYS A 140 -7.34 12.37 33.26
N GLN A 141 -7.75 11.30 32.60
CA GLN A 141 -7.25 9.94 32.84
C GLN A 141 -6.74 9.35 31.52
N LEU A 142 -5.51 8.85 31.52
CA LEU A 142 -4.90 8.18 30.37
C LEU A 142 -4.88 6.68 30.59
N ASP A 143 -5.57 5.95 29.71
CA ASP A 143 -5.61 4.50 29.71
C ASP A 143 -4.94 3.93 28.45
N THR A 144 -4.33 2.76 28.60
CA THR A 144 -3.89 1.94 27.46
C THR A 144 -4.96 0.89 27.18
N ILE A 145 -5.69 1.05 26.09
CA ILE A 145 -6.82 0.17 25.74
C ILE A 145 -6.42 -1.03 24.86
N GLY A 146 -5.14 -1.10 24.49
CA GLY A 146 -4.59 -2.22 23.74
C GLY A 146 -3.25 -1.87 23.11
N TYR A 147 -2.82 -2.75 22.21
CA TYR A 147 -1.59 -2.57 21.44
C TYR A 147 -1.85 -2.88 19.97
N SER A 148 -1.16 -2.15 19.09
CA SER A 148 -1.13 -2.48 17.66
C SER A 148 -0.42 -3.80 17.40
N VAL A 149 -0.53 -4.31 16.18
CA VAL A 149 0.19 -5.51 15.72
C VAL A 149 1.71 -5.42 15.87
N ASN A 150 2.25 -4.20 15.89
CA ASN A 150 3.68 -3.92 16.06
C ASN A 150 4.05 -3.56 17.52
N GLY A 151 3.13 -3.72 18.48
CA GLY A 151 3.39 -3.49 19.91
C GLY A 151 3.26 -2.04 20.38
N TRP A 152 2.83 -1.11 19.52
CA TRP A 152 2.58 0.28 19.93
C TRP A 152 1.32 0.42 20.78
N PRO A 153 1.34 1.16 21.91
CA PRO A 153 0.17 1.36 22.76
C PRO A 153 -0.93 2.12 22.02
N ILE A 154 -2.17 1.65 22.19
CA ILE A 154 -3.38 2.39 21.80
C ILE A 154 -3.87 3.11 23.04
N LEU A 155 -3.74 4.44 23.03
CA LEU A 155 -4.03 5.29 24.17
C LEU A 155 -5.43 5.89 24.06
N ASN A 156 -6.15 5.96 25.18
CA ASN A 156 -7.39 6.69 25.35
C ASN A 156 -7.23 7.73 26.45
N LEU A 157 -7.57 8.99 26.15
CA LEU A 157 -7.60 10.06 27.16
C LEU A 157 -9.07 10.39 27.46
N THR A 158 -9.50 10.04 28.66
CA THR A 158 -10.79 10.47 29.20
C THR A 158 -10.65 11.88 29.76
N ILE A 159 -11.56 12.77 29.36
CA ILE A 159 -11.65 14.14 29.89
C ILE A 159 -13.05 14.33 30.47
N SER A 160 -13.15 14.47 31.79
CA SER A 160 -14.42 14.64 32.53
C SER A 160 -14.18 15.51 33.77
N ASP A 161 -15.19 16.22 34.24
CA ASP A 161 -15.14 16.92 35.53
C ASP A 161 -15.20 15.96 36.74
N ASN A 162 -15.59 14.70 36.53
CA ASN A 162 -15.63 13.66 37.55
C ASN A 162 -15.06 12.31 37.05
N ILE A 163 -13.75 12.28 36.77
CA ILE A 163 -13.01 11.08 36.29
C ILE A 163 -13.09 9.83 37.19
N GLY A 164 -13.60 9.94 38.43
CA GLY A 164 -13.70 8.83 39.39
C GLY A 164 -15.09 8.23 39.54
N THR A 165 -16.09 8.75 38.82
CA THR A 165 -17.48 8.33 38.94
C THR A 165 -18.10 8.11 37.56
N ASP A 166 -18.87 7.04 37.42
CA ASP A 166 -19.71 6.84 36.24
C ASP A 166 -20.82 7.89 36.26
N GLU A 167 -20.96 8.66 35.19
CA GLU A 167 -21.95 9.74 35.07
C GLU A 167 -23.05 9.32 34.10
N ASP A 168 -24.30 9.34 34.58
CA ASP A 168 -25.52 8.98 33.84
C ASP A 168 -25.95 10.03 32.81
#